data_AF-A0A504YCW9-F1
#
_entry.id   AF-A0A504YCW9-F1
#
_cell.length_a   1.000
_cell.length_b   1.000
_cell.length_c   1.000
_cell.angle_alpha   90.00
_cell.angle_beta   90.00
_cell.angle_gamma   90.00
#
_symmetry.space_group_name_H-M   'P 1'
#
loop_
_entity.id
_entity.type
_entity.pdbx_description
1 polymer ?
#
loop_
_entity_poly.entity_id
_entity_poly.type
_entity_poly.pdbx_seq_one_letter_code
_entity_poly.pdbx_strand_id
1 'polypeptide(L)'
;MLISKAILVQLNKFNDLDVFQNSPKFKGYQAKLPKVAQPNLDFVAPEAQLYSSMSPLADMFSVGMVICAIYNHGHSLIDCEQNPTIYARKLTEVSQY
;
A
#
# COMPACT_ATOMS: atom_id res chain seq x y z
N MET A 1 33.91 -26.71 -3.67
CA MET A 1 34.14 -25.24 -3.64
C MET A 1 33.42 -24.46 -4.75
N LEU A 2 32.95 -25.08 -5.85
CA LEU A 2 32.19 -24.38 -6.91
C LEU A 2 30.70 -24.14 -6.59
N ILE A 3 30.02 -25.10 -5.96
CA ILE A 3 28.57 -25.02 -5.67
C ILE A 3 28.25 -23.86 -4.70
N SER A 4 29.09 -23.66 -3.68
CA SER A 4 28.91 -22.56 -2.71
C SER A 4 29.07 -21.18 -3.36
N LYS A 5 29.98 -21.03 -4.34
CA LYS A 5 30.13 -19.78 -5.09
C LYS A 5 28.94 -19.50 -6.00
N ALA A 6 28.39 -20.53 -6.65
CA ALA A 6 27.19 -20.37 -7.48
C ALA A 6 25.98 -19.90 -6.67
N ILE A 7 25.79 -20.46 -5.46
CA ILE A 7 24.72 -20.03 -4.54
C ILE A 7 24.94 -18.59 -4.06
N LEU A 8 26.17 -18.24 -3.69
CA LEU A 8 26.53 -16.87 -3.27
C LEU A 8 26.34 -15.85 -4.40
N VAL A 9 26.67 -16.22 -5.64
CA VAL A 9 26.44 -15.37 -6.83
C VAL A 9 24.96 -15.19 -7.11
N GLN A 10 24.12 -16.22 -6.90
CA GLN A 10 22.66 -16.09 -7.06
C GLN A 10 22.02 -15.28 -5.93
N LEU A 11 22.47 -15.44 -4.68
CA LEU A 11 22.02 -14.63 -3.55
C LEU A 11 22.41 -13.15 -3.71
N ASN A 12 23.62 -12.87 -4.21
CA ASN A 12 24.03 -11.49 -4.52
C ASN A 12 23.21 -10.88 -5.67
N LYS A 13 22.92 -11.65 -6.74
CA LYS A 13 22.01 -11.20 -7.80
C LYS A 13 20.59 -10.93 -7.32
N PHE A 14 20.14 -11.59 -6.26
CA PHE A 14 18.85 -11.32 -5.62
C PHE A 14 18.87 -10.01 -4.81
N ASN A 15 20.03 -9.65 -4.25
CA ASN A 15 20.25 -8.35 -3.60
C ASN A 15 20.46 -7.21 -4.61
N ASP A 16 21.00 -7.50 -5.80
CA ASP A 16 21.17 -6.54 -6.91
C ASP A 16 19.85 -6.23 -7.65
N LEU A 17 18.70 -6.62 -7.10
CA LEU A 17 17.41 -6.12 -7.55
C LEU A 17 17.20 -4.67 -7.05
N ASP A 18 18.08 -3.77 -7.49
CA ASP A 18 17.98 -2.31 -7.38
C ASP A 18 16.78 -1.71 -8.14
N VAL A 19 15.89 -2.57 -8.64
CA VAL A 19 14.61 -2.19 -9.27
C VAL A 19 13.74 -1.35 -8.32
N PHE A 20 13.92 -1.50 -7.01
CA PHE A 20 13.18 -0.71 -6.00
C PHE A 20 13.90 0.55 -5.51
N GLN A 21 15.22 0.71 -5.74
CA GLN A 21 15.94 1.87 -5.20
C GLN A 21 15.72 3.15 -6.02
N ASN A 22 15.45 3.00 -7.32
CA ASN A 22 15.23 4.11 -8.25
C ASN A 22 13.76 4.29 -8.68
N SER A 23 12.83 3.55 -8.09
CA SER A 23 11.41 3.74 -8.38
C SER A 23 10.90 5.01 -7.69
N PRO A 24 9.97 5.75 -8.33
CA PRO A 24 9.32 6.88 -7.67
C PRO A 24 8.71 6.41 -6.35
N LYS A 25 9.17 6.98 -5.24
CA LYS A 25 8.57 6.70 -3.93
C LYS A 25 7.09 7.06 -4.01
N PHE A 26 6.24 6.10 -3.67
CA PHE A 26 4.80 6.34 -3.58
C PHE A 26 4.56 7.53 -2.67
N LYS A 27 3.71 8.45 -3.13
CA LYS A 27 3.23 9.54 -2.29
C LYS A 27 1.79 9.21 -1.97
N GLY A 28 1.46 9.17 -0.69
CA GLY A 28 0.08 9.07 -0.24
C GLY A 28 -0.79 10.16 -0.87
N TYR A 29 -2.09 9.95 -0.82
CA TYR A 29 -3.11 10.84 -1.34
C TYR A 29 -2.88 12.29 -0.88
N GLN A 30 -2.87 13.22 -1.83
CA GLN A 30 -2.67 14.64 -1.64
C GLN A 30 -3.92 15.43 -2.03
N ALA A 31 -4.45 16.22 -1.09
CA ALA A 31 -5.60 17.08 -1.34
C ALA A 31 -5.36 18.17 -2.42
N LYS A 32 -4.10 18.44 -2.76
CA LYS A 32 -3.70 19.42 -3.79
C LYS A 32 -3.73 18.86 -5.21
N LEU A 33 -3.74 17.53 -5.37
CA LEU A 33 -3.78 16.88 -6.69
C LEU A 33 -5.22 16.50 -7.06
N PRO A 34 -5.55 16.40 -8.36
CA PRO A 34 -6.87 15.95 -8.80
C PRO A 34 -7.21 14.55 -8.28
N LYS A 35 -8.49 14.33 -7.89
CA LYS A 35 -8.97 13.03 -7.39
C LYS A 35 -8.77 11.90 -8.41
N VAL A 36 -9.01 12.19 -9.70
CA VAL A 36 -8.88 11.22 -10.80
C VAL A 36 -7.44 10.82 -11.12
N ALA A 37 -6.46 11.61 -10.67
CA ALA A 37 -5.04 11.34 -10.89
C ALA A 37 -4.40 10.56 -9.74
N GLN A 38 -5.19 10.16 -8.75
CA GLN A 38 -4.72 9.57 -7.51
C GLN A 38 -5.50 8.28 -7.20
N PRO A 39 -4.87 7.33 -6.48
CA PRO A 39 -5.58 6.14 -6.03
C PRO A 39 -6.70 6.52 -5.04
N ASN A 40 -7.75 5.71 -5.03
CA ASN A 40 -8.85 5.89 -4.09
C ASN A 40 -8.36 5.59 -2.66
N LEU A 41 -8.38 6.63 -1.82
CA LEU A 41 -7.91 6.60 -0.43
C LEU A 41 -8.60 5.53 0.44
N ASP A 42 -9.85 5.18 0.13
CA ASP A 42 -10.64 4.18 0.85
C ASP A 42 -10.03 2.77 0.76
N PHE A 43 -9.20 2.51 -0.26
CA PHE A 43 -8.56 1.21 -0.49
C PHE A 43 -7.04 1.23 -0.24
N VAL A 44 -6.47 2.40 0.09
CA VAL A 44 -5.03 2.55 0.29
C VAL A 44 -4.65 2.10 1.70
N ALA A 45 -3.54 1.37 1.80
CA ALA A 45 -3.00 0.92 3.08
C ALA A 45 -2.47 2.07 3.95
N PRO A 46 -2.58 1.97 5.29
CA PRO A 46 -2.17 3.03 6.20
C PRO A 46 -0.68 3.38 6.06
N GLU A 47 0.17 2.37 5.86
CA GLU A 47 1.60 2.57 5.68
C GLU A 47 1.95 3.27 4.36
N ALA A 48 1.16 3.02 3.31
CA ALA A 48 1.31 3.69 2.03
C ALA A 48 0.87 5.17 2.16
N GLN A 49 -0.22 5.44 2.87
CA GLN A 49 -0.72 6.80 3.07
C GLN A 49 0.14 7.64 4.03
N LEU A 50 0.51 7.09 5.20
CA LEU A 50 1.14 7.85 6.28
C LEU A 50 2.66 7.85 6.20
N TYR A 51 3.26 6.74 5.80
CA TYR A 51 4.72 6.56 5.80
C TYR A 51 5.31 6.52 4.39
N SER A 52 4.48 6.64 3.33
CA SER A 52 4.93 6.52 1.95
C SER A 52 5.71 5.22 1.70
N SER A 53 5.34 4.17 2.45
CA SER A 53 5.97 2.86 2.42
C SER A 53 5.07 1.89 1.68
N MET A 54 5.59 1.25 0.65
CA MET A 54 4.89 0.19 -0.07
C MET A 54 5.53 -1.16 0.26
N SER A 55 4.68 -2.14 0.51
CA SER A 55 5.06 -3.53 0.70
C SER A 55 3.99 -4.42 0.08
N PRO A 56 4.27 -5.72 -0.16
CA PRO A 56 3.23 -6.65 -0.59
C PRO A 56 2.03 -6.73 0.37
N LEU A 57 2.20 -6.31 1.63
CA LEU A 57 1.11 -6.26 2.62
C LEU A 57 0.12 -5.12 2.29
N ALA A 58 0.57 -4.04 1.66
CA ALA A 58 -0.30 -2.94 1.23
C ALA A 58 -1.29 -3.40 0.14
N ASP A 59 -0.85 -4.31 -0.74
CA ASP A 59 -1.71 -4.93 -1.75
C ASP A 59 -2.77 -5.83 -1.08
N MET A 60 -2.36 -6.61 -0.07
CA MET A 60 -3.28 -7.45 0.69
C MET A 60 -4.32 -6.63 1.48
N PHE A 61 -3.92 -5.49 2.04
CA PHE A 61 -4.86 -4.54 2.66
C PHE A 61 -5.89 -4.05 1.64
N SER A 62 -5.43 -3.62 0.46
CA SER A 62 -6.30 -3.11 -0.60
C SER A 62 -7.31 -4.17 -1.05
N VAL A 63 -6.85 -5.42 -1.21
CA VAL A 63 -7.73 -6.56 -1.52
C VAL A 63 -8.74 -6.82 -0.41
N GLY A 64 -8.32 -6.76 0.86
CA GLY A 64 -9.22 -6.88 2.01
C GLY A 64 -10.34 -5.83 1.98
N MET A 65 -9.98 -4.56 1.73
CA MET A 65 -10.95 -3.48 1.60
C MET A 65 -11.92 -3.70 0.43
N VAL A 66 -11.46 -4.23 -0.70
CA VAL A 66 -12.34 -4.61 -1.84
C VAL A 66 -13.32 -5.71 -1.44
N ILE A 67 -12.86 -6.77 -0.79
CA ILE A 67 -13.72 -7.86 -0.32
C ILE A 67 -14.78 -7.33 0.65
N CYS A 68 -14.37 -6.49 1.60
CA CYS A 68 -15.29 -5.87 2.55
C CYS A 68 -16.31 -4.96 1.85
N ALA A 69 -15.89 -4.18 0.86
CA ALA A 69 -16.80 -3.35 0.07
C ALA A 69 -17.84 -4.20 -0.67
N ILE A 70 -17.42 -5.31 -1.30
CA ILE A 70 -18.33 -6.24 -1.98
C ILE A 70 -19.36 -6.83 -0.98
N TYR A 71 -18.90 -7.27 0.19
CA TYR A 71 -19.77 -7.81 1.22
C TYR A 71 -20.75 -6.76 1.77
N ASN A 72 -20.31 -5.50 1.83
CA ASN A 72 -21.09 -4.37 2.32
C ASN A 72 -21.85 -3.63 1.20
N HIS A 73 -22.37 -4.36 0.20
CA HIS A 73 -23.19 -3.82 -0.89
C HIS A 73 -22.52 -2.71 -1.73
N GLY A 74 -21.19 -2.72 -1.82
CA GLY A 74 -20.38 -1.72 -2.51
C GLY A 74 -19.86 -0.59 -1.61
N HIS A 75 -20.21 -0.56 -0.33
CA HIS A 75 -19.75 0.47 0.60
C HIS A 75 -18.42 0.10 1.24
N SER A 76 -17.37 0.91 1.01
CA SER A 76 -16.09 0.73 1.70
C SER A 76 -16.23 0.85 3.22
N LEU A 77 -15.43 0.09 3.98
CA LEU A 77 -15.38 0.21 5.45
C LEU A 77 -14.77 1.55 5.90
N ILE A 78 -13.83 2.06 5.10
CA ILE A 78 -13.20 3.35 5.30
C ILE A 78 -13.80 4.24 4.23
N ASP A 79 -14.89 4.91 4.56
CA ASP A 79 -15.48 5.95 3.72
C ASP A 79 -14.95 7.30 4.18
N CYS A 80 -13.90 7.77 3.50
CA CYS A 80 -13.21 9.00 3.88
C CYS A 80 -13.37 10.14 2.87
N GLU A 81 -14.19 9.95 1.82
CA GLU A 81 -14.44 10.95 0.75
C GLU A 81 -13.16 11.53 0.11
N GLN A 82 -12.07 10.76 0.14
CA GLN A 82 -10.73 11.20 -0.27
C GLN A 82 -10.14 12.33 0.60
N ASN A 83 -10.41 12.28 1.90
CA ASN A 83 -9.86 13.21 2.89
C ASN A 83 -8.91 12.47 3.87
N PRO A 84 -7.59 12.76 3.81
CA PRO A 84 -6.59 12.14 4.69
C PRO A 84 -6.85 12.26 6.20
N THR A 85 -7.48 13.35 6.64
CA THR A 85 -7.81 13.55 8.05
C THR A 85 -8.95 12.63 8.49
N ILE A 86 -9.98 12.46 7.64
CA ILE A 86 -11.09 11.55 7.91
C ILE A 86 -10.59 10.10 7.85
N TYR A 87 -9.74 9.78 6.87
CA TYR A 87 -9.10 8.48 6.72
C TYR A 87 -8.35 8.05 8.00
N ALA A 88 -7.49 8.93 8.54
CA ALA A 88 -6.75 8.63 9.77
C ALA A 88 -7.67 8.35 10.97
N ARG A 89 -8.78 9.09 11.09
CA ARG A 89 -9.78 8.86 12.15
C ARG A 89 -10.52 7.54 11.96
N LYS A 90 -10.91 7.21 10.73
CA LYS A 90 -11.60 5.96 10.39
C LYS A 90 -10.73 4.72 10.60
N LEU A 91 -9.43 4.80 10.31
CA LEU A 91 -8.50 3.71 10.61
C LEU A 91 -8.47 3.33 12.09
N THR A 92 -8.49 4.33 12.99
CA THR A 92 -8.58 4.05 14.43
C THR A 92 -9.88 3.36 14.82
N GLU A 93 -11.00 3.68 14.17
CA GLU A 93 -12.30 3.01 14.42
C GLU A 93 -12.26 1.54 13.96
N VAL A 94 -11.69 1.25 12.79
CA VAL A 94 -11.62 -0.12 12.23
C VAL A 94 -10.68 -1.02 13.04
N SER A 95 -9.61 -0.47 13.62
CA SER A 95 -8.66 -1.26 14.45
C SER A 95 -9.24 -1.82 15.74
N GLN A 96 -10.48 -1.46 16.11
CA GLN A 96 -11.13 -1.89 17.35
C GLN A 96 -12.00 -3.15 17.21
N TYR A 97 -12.10 -3.72 16.01
CA TYR A 97 -12.82 -4.95 15.70
C TYR A 97 -11.87 -6.11 15.41
#